data_AF-A0A8J8GX36-F1
#
_entry.id   AF-A0A8J8GX36-F1
#
_cell.length_a   1.000
_cell.length_b   1.000
_cell.length_c   1.000
_cell.angle_alpha   90.00
_cell.angle_beta   90.00
_cell.angle_gamma   90.00
#
_symmetry.space_group_name_H-M   'P 1'
#
loop_
_entity.id
_entity.type
_entity.pdbx_description
1 polymer ?
#
loop_
_entity_poly.entity_id
_entity_poly.type
_entity_poly.pdbx_seq_one_letter_code
_entity_poly.pdbx_strand_id
1 'polypeptide(L)'
;MTRPPMLPADHIRELNHTTTTTERVDRFVPIPNITEPPWHIPAWTKIRDTHTAHHPALLDQLEAAVQQAAGGGAYGGGTAKSKPSARLDAIAVLQRIDRQSERLARNLGLPHATLRPRLSAIAGALTTTTSGREADLVRAWWVAARCTTGWEDAAYTPHVPCPNVDCERWDTLRIRLTDGIATCIECGESWHEGNFVQLGDYIRWAAEHLTGPRHWLYDENGYPIECTVCLVERQVMAERAAARARAGKAAGRALSVVPGTIAS
;
A
#
# COMPACT_ATOMS: atom_id res chain seq x y z
N MET A 1 -22.19 -6.42 -6.09
CA MET A 1 -22.15 -5.37 -7.13
C MET A 1 -20.70 -4.99 -7.30
N THR A 2 -20.12 -5.19 -8.48
CA THR A 2 -18.74 -4.76 -8.75
C THR A 2 -18.73 -3.24 -8.91
N ARG A 3 -17.80 -2.56 -8.23
CA ARG A 3 -17.59 -1.12 -8.41
C ARG A 3 -17.18 -0.88 -9.88
N PRO A 4 -17.71 0.15 -10.57
CA PRO A 4 -17.22 0.47 -11.91
C PRO A 4 -15.71 0.76 -11.87
N PRO A 5 -14.97 0.43 -12.94
CA PRO A 5 -13.53 0.67 -12.98
C PRO A 5 -13.26 2.17 -12.83
N MET A 6 -12.35 2.52 -11.91
CA MET A 6 -11.98 3.91 -11.66
C MET A 6 -11.11 4.44 -12.80
N LEU A 7 -11.41 5.66 -13.26
CA LEU A 7 -10.54 6.37 -14.20
C LEU A 7 -9.31 6.93 -13.47
N PRO A 8 -8.20 7.25 -14.17
CA PRO A 8 -7.04 7.90 -13.54
C PRO A 8 -7.41 9.18 -12.77
N ALA A 9 -8.32 9.98 -13.31
CA ALA A 9 -8.83 11.18 -12.64
C ALA A 9 -9.59 10.86 -11.33
N ASP A 10 -10.28 9.72 -11.24
CA ASP A 10 -10.99 9.32 -10.02
C ASP A 10 -10.00 8.91 -8.91
N HIS A 11 -8.90 8.24 -9.27
CA HIS A 11 -7.81 7.92 -8.33
C HIS A 11 -7.20 9.21 -7.74
N ILE A 12 -6.97 10.23 -8.57
CA ILE A 12 -6.49 11.53 -8.08
C ILE A 12 -7.56 12.22 -7.24
N ARG A 13 -8.84 12.10 -7.61
CA ARG A 13 -9.93 12.69 -6.83
C ARG A 13 -9.96 12.12 -5.40
N GLU A 14 -9.83 10.81 -5.23
CA GLU A 14 -9.74 10.18 -3.90
C GLU A 14 -8.45 10.56 -3.15
N LEU A 15 -7.34 10.77 -3.86
CA LEU A 15 -6.10 11.27 -3.24
C LEU A 15 -6.28 12.66 -2.64
N ASN A 16 -7.01 13.54 -3.32
CA ASN A 16 -7.02 14.98 -3.03
C ASN A 16 -8.30 15.49 -2.35
N HIS A 17 -9.40 14.75 -2.41
CA HIS A 17 -10.70 15.18 -1.89
C HIS A 17 -11.28 14.18 -0.90
N THR A 18 -11.99 14.71 0.08
CA THR A 18 -12.83 13.94 0.99
C THR A 18 -13.86 13.16 0.19
N THR A 19 -13.96 11.86 0.48
CA THR A 19 -14.93 10.97 -0.16
C THR A 19 -16.03 10.62 0.84
N THR A 20 -17.26 10.52 0.37
CA THR A 20 -18.39 10.06 1.20
C THR A 20 -18.87 8.74 0.66
N THR A 21 -18.87 7.71 1.50
CA THR A 21 -19.42 6.39 1.16
C THR A 21 -20.73 6.19 1.88
N THR A 22 -21.72 5.68 1.16
CA THR A 22 -23.03 5.37 1.71
C THR A 22 -23.28 3.87 1.59
N GLU A 23 -23.43 3.20 2.73
CA GLU A 23 -23.70 1.77 2.82
C GLU A 23 -25.10 1.53 3.39
N ARG A 24 -25.83 0.56 2.83
CA ARG A 24 -27.10 0.12 3.42
C ARG A 24 -26.80 -1.00 4.41
N VAL A 25 -26.99 -0.71 5.68
CA VAL A 25 -26.76 -1.67 6.76
C VAL A 25 -28.11 -2.16 7.26
N ASP A 26 -28.25 -3.48 7.31
CA ASP A 26 -29.40 -4.09 7.92
C ASP A 26 -29.22 -4.10 9.44
N ARG A 27 -30.09 -3.37 10.15
CA ARG A 27 -30.12 -3.36 11.61
C ARG A 27 -31.32 -4.16 12.09
N PHE A 28 -31.11 -5.04 13.07
CA PHE A 28 -32.21 -5.69 13.78
C PHE A 28 -32.60 -4.81 14.96
N VAL A 29 -33.86 -4.42 15.01
CA VAL A 29 -34.44 -3.66 16.13
C VAL A 29 -35.56 -4.47 16.77
N PRO A 30 -35.68 -4.45 18.10
CA PRO A 30 -36.80 -5.12 18.77
C PRO A 30 -38.10 -4.40 18.40
N ILE A 31 -39.12 -5.17 18.05
CA ILE A 31 -40.48 -4.68 17.88
C ILE A 31 -41.01 -4.40 19.29
N PRO A 32 -41.35 -3.15 19.66
CA PRO A 32 -41.88 -2.86 20.97
C PRO A 32 -43.25 -3.54 21.12
N ASN A 33 -43.29 -4.63 21.87
CA ASN A 33 -44.52 -5.35 22.14
C ASN A 33 -45.10 -4.86 23.48
N ILE A 34 -46.12 -4.01 23.41
CA ILE A 34 -46.67 -3.29 24.56
C ILE A 34 -47.54 -4.18 25.46
N THR A 35 -47.82 -5.41 25.04
CA THR A 35 -48.80 -6.32 25.68
C THR A 35 -48.19 -7.59 26.28
N GLU A 36 -46.89 -7.86 26.07
CA GLU A 36 -46.25 -9.08 26.55
C GLU A 36 -45.61 -8.91 27.93
N PRO A 37 -45.62 -9.95 28.79
CA PRO A 37 -45.00 -9.91 30.11
C PRO A 37 -43.46 -9.77 30.02
N PRO A 38 -42.80 -9.23 31.06
CA PRO A 38 -41.39 -8.79 31.02
C PRO A 38 -40.34 -9.90 30.82
N TRP A 39 -40.75 -11.16 30.83
CA TRP A 39 -39.88 -12.31 30.55
C TRP A 39 -39.96 -12.80 29.09
N HIS A 40 -40.76 -12.16 28.22
CA HIS A 40 -40.87 -12.56 26.82
C HIS A 40 -39.72 -11.98 25.98
N ILE A 41 -39.11 -12.80 25.12
CA ILE A 41 -38.05 -12.35 24.21
C ILE A 41 -38.72 -11.51 23.11
N PRO A 42 -38.31 -10.25 22.89
CA PRO A 42 -38.95 -9.39 21.90
C PRO A 42 -38.79 -9.98 20.50
N ALA A 43 -39.85 -9.91 19.70
CA ALA A 43 -39.75 -10.15 18.27
C ALA A 43 -38.80 -9.12 17.65
N TRP A 44 -37.92 -9.53 16.75
CA TRP A 44 -36.98 -8.64 16.06
C TRP A 44 -37.47 -8.37 14.65
N THR A 45 -37.39 -7.11 14.22
CA THR A 45 -37.61 -6.74 12.83
C THR A 45 -36.33 -6.20 12.20
N LYS A 46 -36.19 -6.43 10.90
CA LYS A 46 -35.05 -6.01 10.11
C LYS A 46 -35.38 -4.67 9.45
N ILE A 47 -34.68 -3.61 9.86
CA ILE A 47 -34.76 -2.29 9.22
C ILE A 47 -33.53 -2.06 8.36
N ARG A 48 -33.72 -1.37 7.23
CA ARG A 48 -32.64 -0.94 6.36
C ARG A 48 -32.27 0.48 6.72
N ASP A 49 -31.15 0.64 7.42
CA ASP A 49 -30.58 1.95 7.70
C ASP A 49 -29.53 2.28 6.63
N THR A 50 -29.42 3.57 6.33
CA THR A 50 -28.39 4.08 5.42
C THR A 50 -27.28 4.69 6.27
N HIS A 51 -26.13 4.04 6.30
CA HIS A 51 -24.93 4.53 6.97
C HIS A 51 -24.11 5.38 6.00
N THR A 52 -23.81 6.62 6.38
CA THR A 52 -22.96 7.52 5.61
C THR A 52 -21.67 7.75 6.37
N ALA A 53 -20.54 7.38 5.77
CA ALA A 53 -19.21 7.62 6.31
C ALA A 53 -18.47 8.66 5.47
N HIS A 54 -17.83 9.62 6.13
CA HIS A 54 -16.99 10.62 5.50
C HIS A 54 -15.51 10.27 5.71
N HIS A 55 -14.80 10.09 4.61
CA HIS A 55 -13.39 9.73 4.58
C HIS A 55 -12.57 10.96 4.16
N PRO A 56 -11.61 11.43 4.96
CA PRO A 56 -10.71 12.51 4.59
C PRO A 56 -9.88 12.08 3.38
N ALA A 57 -9.34 13.06 2.64
CA ALA A 57 -8.53 12.76 1.47
C ALA A 57 -7.33 11.87 1.85
N LEU A 58 -6.91 10.97 0.97
CA LEU A 58 -5.79 10.06 1.30
C LEU A 58 -4.49 10.82 1.57
N LEU A 59 -4.28 11.99 0.94
CA LEU A 59 -3.15 12.85 1.28
C LEU A 59 -3.25 13.42 2.70
N ASP A 60 -4.44 13.81 3.17
CA ASP A 60 -4.63 14.27 4.56
C ASP A 60 -4.28 13.12 5.53
N GLN A 61 -4.68 11.90 5.20
CA GLN A 61 -4.39 10.71 6.01
C GLN A 61 -2.88 10.39 6.04
N LEU A 62 -2.20 10.50 4.90
CA LEU A 62 -0.74 10.33 4.83
C LEU A 62 -0.03 11.42 5.63
N GLU A 63 -0.41 12.69 5.44
CA GLU A 63 0.16 13.83 6.18
C GLU A 63 -0.07 13.68 7.69
N ALA A 64 -1.27 13.27 8.11
CA ALA A 64 -1.58 12.99 9.52
C ALA A 64 -0.74 11.84 10.07
N ALA A 65 -0.54 10.76 9.31
CA ALA A 65 0.32 9.64 9.69
C ALA A 65 1.79 10.06 9.85
N VAL A 66 2.26 11.05 9.07
CA VAL A 66 3.58 11.66 9.23
C VAL A 66 3.63 12.55 10.47
N GLN A 67 2.63 13.39 10.71
CA GLN A 67 2.60 14.33 11.84
C GLN A 67 2.49 13.65 13.21
N GLN A 68 1.78 12.52 13.31
CA GLN A 68 1.72 11.73 14.55
C GLN A 68 3.11 11.31 15.04
N ALA A 69 4.09 11.21 14.14
CA ALA A 69 5.48 10.96 14.49
C ALA A 69 6.19 12.17 15.12
N ALA A 70 5.82 13.39 14.71
CA ALA A 70 6.56 14.61 15.04
C ALA A 70 6.22 15.18 16.42
N GLY A 71 5.13 14.71 17.05
CA GLY A 71 4.80 15.03 18.44
C GLY A 71 4.23 16.43 18.64
N GLY A 72 2.90 16.51 18.81
CA GLY A 72 2.28 17.64 19.49
C GLY A 72 2.79 17.72 20.93
N GLY A 73 3.59 18.75 21.19
CA GLY A 73 4.15 19.03 22.52
C GLY A 73 3.06 19.45 23.50
N ALA A 74 2.48 18.50 24.22
CA ALA A 74 1.89 18.77 25.52
C ALA A 74 2.82 18.13 26.56
N TYR A 75 3.71 18.97 27.10
CA TYR A 75 4.55 18.67 28.27
C TYR A 75 3.65 18.45 29.50
N GLY A 76 2.95 17.32 29.57
CA GLY A 76 2.28 16.83 30.78
C GLY A 76 3.11 15.67 31.32
N GLY A 77 3.76 15.86 32.47
CA GLY A 77 4.75 14.95 33.06
C GLY A 77 4.21 13.59 33.53
N GLY A 78 3.77 12.74 32.61
CA GLY A 78 3.33 11.38 32.90
C GLY A 78 4.04 10.37 32.00
N THR A 79 4.87 9.52 32.60
CA THR A 79 5.41 8.22 32.11
C THR A 79 5.82 8.14 30.63
N ALA A 80 7.09 7.84 30.37
CA ALA A 80 7.61 7.56 29.02
C ALA A 80 6.82 6.45 28.31
N LYS A 81 5.75 6.82 27.60
CA LYS A 81 5.06 5.94 26.66
C LYS A 81 5.90 5.92 25.41
N SER A 82 6.40 4.73 25.06
CA SER A 82 7.04 4.44 23.79
C SER A 82 6.13 4.96 22.67
N LYS A 83 6.52 6.08 22.04
CA LYS A 83 5.76 6.61 20.91
C LYS A 83 5.90 5.60 19.78
N PRO A 84 4.81 5.28 19.05
CA PRO A 84 4.94 4.48 17.85
C PRO A 84 5.98 5.15 16.94
N SER A 85 6.92 4.36 16.42
CA SER A 85 7.93 4.86 15.49
C SER A 85 7.23 5.64 14.38
N ALA A 86 7.84 6.74 13.95
CA ALA A 86 7.40 7.46 12.77
C ALA A 86 7.01 6.47 11.67
N ARG A 87 5.83 6.64 11.05
CA ARG A 87 5.41 5.77 9.94
C ARG A 87 6.26 6.16 8.72
N LEU A 88 7.51 5.68 8.69
CA LEU A 88 8.48 5.95 7.63
C LEU A 88 7.91 5.60 6.26
N ASP A 89 7.10 4.54 6.19
CA ASP A 89 6.34 4.12 5.01
C ASP A 89 5.46 5.27 4.47
N ALA A 90 4.76 6.01 5.33
CA ALA A 90 3.90 7.13 4.93
C ALA A 90 4.71 8.31 4.37
N ILE A 91 5.85 8.63 5.00
CA ILE A 91 6.79 9.65 4.50
C ILE A 91 7.30 9.26 3.11
N ALA A 92 7.73 8.01 2.95
CA ALA A 92 8.27 7.51 1.69
C ALA A 92 7.22 7.55 0.57
N VAL A 93 5.98 7.15 0.86
CA VAL A 93 4.87 7.23 -0.10
C VAL A 93 4.57 8.68 -0.49
N LEU A 94 4.47 9.60 0.48
CA LEU A 94 4.20 11.01 0.20
C LEU A 94 5.28 11.65 -0.67
N GLN A 95 6.56 11.44 -0.33
CA GLN A 95 7.70 11.93 -1.12
C GLN A 95 7.78 11.30 -2.51
N ARG A 96 7.35 10.04 -2.66
CA ARG A 96 7.28 9.37 -3.95
C ARG A 96 6.20 10.01 -4.83
N ILE A 97 4.99 10.19 -4.30
CA ILE A 97 3.89 10.85 -5.02
C ILE A 97 4.31 12.27 -5.42
N ASP A 98 4.95 13.02 -4.52
CA ASP A 98 5.43 14.38 -4.80
C ASP A 98 6.40 14.42 -5.98
N ARG A 99 7.51 13.67 -5.93
CA ARG A 99 8.51 13.62 -7.02
C ARG A 99 7.95 13.08 -8.33
N GLN A 100 7.13 12.03 -8.27
CA GLN A 100 6.59 11.41 -9.48
C GLN A 100 5.51 12.28 -10.13
N SER A 101 4.69 12.99 -9.34
CA SER A 101 3.72 13.96 -9.87
C SER A 101 4.38 15.19 -10.46
N GLU A 102 5.51 15.65 -9.92
CA GLU A 102 6.30 16.72 -10.55
C GLU A 102 6.83 16.30 -11.93
N ARG A 103 7.37 15.09 -12.04
CA ARG A 103 7.82 14.55 -13.33
C ARG A 103 6.66 14.38 -14.31
N LEU A 104 5.53 13.85 -13.87
CA LEU A 104 4.35 13.67 -14.72
C LEU A 104 3.80 15.03 -15.20
N ALA A 105 3.71 16.03 -14.31
CA ALA A 105 3.27 17.37 -14.66
C ALA A 105 4.16 18.00 -15.75
N ARG A 106 5.49 17.86 -15.64
CA ARG A 106 6.42 18.31 -16.69
C ARG A 106 6.21 17.59 -18.02
N ASN A 107 6.00 16.28 -18.00
CA ASN A 107 5.73 15.51 -19.22
C ASN A 107 4.41 15.94 -19.90
N LEU A 108 3.43 16.38 -19.11
CA LEU A 108 2.15 16.89 -19.59
C LEU A 108 2.18 18.38 -19.95
N GLY A 109 3.33 19.07 -19.84
CA GLY A 109 3.43 20.50 -20.12
C GLY A 109 2.67 21.39 -19.12
N LEU A 110 2.40 20.90 -17.91
CA LEU A 110 1.69 21.64 -16.87
C LEU A 110 2.64 22.60 -16.12
N PRO A 111 2.15 23.76 -15.66
CA PRO A 111 2.95 24.68 -14.86
C PRO A 111 3.38 24.06 -13.53
N HIS A 112 4.49 24.54 -12.99
CA HIS A 112 4.93 24.14 -11.66
C HIS A 112 3.93 24.60 -10.61
N ALA A 113 3.57 23.70 -9.68
CA ALA A 113 2.61 23.93 -8.63
C ALA A 113 2.93 23.04 -7.41
N THR A 114 2.39 23.42 -6.25
CA THR A 114 2.43 22.56 -5.05
C THR A 114 1.63 21.28 -5.27
N LEU A 115 1.87 20.26 -4.45
CA LEU A 115 1.35 18.89 -4.66
C LEU A 115 -0.13 18.83 -5.01
N ARG A 116 -1.01 19.46 -4.23
CA ARG A 116 -2.48 19.35 -4.41
C ARG A 116 -2.98 20.06 -5.68
N PRO A 117 -2.67 21.34 -5.94
CA PRO A 117 -3.02 21.96 -7.23
C PRO A 117 -2.40 21.23 -8.42
N ARG A 118 -1.18 20.71 -8.29
CA ARG A 118 -0.52 19.92 -9.33
C ARG A 118 -1.28 18.64 -9.64
N LEU A 119 -1.71 17.89 -8.63
CA LEU A 119 -2.53 16.70 -8.82
C LEU A 119 -3.87 17.03 -9.48
N SER A 120 -4.54 18.11 -9.05
CA SER A 120 -5.78 18.54 -9.72
C SER A 120 -5.57 18.91 -11.19
N ALA A 121 -4.46 19.58 -11.52
CA ALA A 121 -4.10 19.90 -12.90
C ALA A 121 -3.81 18.63 -13.72
N ILE A 122 -3.09 17.66 -13.14
CA ILE A 122 -2.88 16.34 -13.75
C ILE A 122 -4.23 15.65 -14.00
N ALA A 123 -5.16 15.65 -13.04
CA ALA A 123 -6.47 15.05 -13.20
C ALA A 123 -7.29 15.67 -14.34
N GLY A 124 -7.19 17.00 -14.54
CA GLY A 124 -7.81 17.68 -15.67
C GLY A 124 -7.16 17.39 -17.02
N ALA A 125 -5.86 17.09 -17.03
CA ALA A 125 -5.11 16.73 -18.24
C ALA A 125 -5.28 15.26 -18.64
N LEU A 126 -5.53 14.37 -17.67
CA LEU A 126 -5.79 12.95 -17.91
C LEU A 126 -7.22 12.77 -18.45
N THR A 127 -7.33 12.43 -19.72
CA THR A 127 -8.60 12.13 -20.38
C THR A 127 -9.11 10.73 -20.02
N THR A 128 -10.39 10.45 -20.33
CA THR A 128 -10.97 9.10 -20.25
C THR A 128 -10.27 8.08 -21.15
N THR A 129 -9.55 8.54 -22.19
CA THR A 129 -8.78 7.71 -23.12
C THR A 129 -7.34 7.50 -22.68
N THR A 130 -6.91 8.12 -21.58
CA THR A 130 -5.54 7.96 -21.08
C THR A 130 -5.37 6.54 -20.58
N SER A 131 -4.57 5.76 -21.31
CA SER A 131 -4.19 4.40 -20.98
C SER A 131 -2.67 4.28 -20.98
N GLY A 132 -2.16 3.19 -20.42
CA GLY A 132 -0.72 2.94 -20.34
C GLY A 132 -0.07 3.59 -19.12
N ARG A 133 1.17 4.05 -19.30
CA ARG A 133 2.11 4.31 -18.21
C ARG A 133 1.65 5.40 -17.24
N GLU A 134 1.03 6.48 -17.73
CA GLU A 134 0.54 7.58 -16.89
C GLU A 134 -0.63 7.12 -16.01
N ALA A 135 -1.56 6.36 -16.59
CA ALA A 135 -2.71 5.81 -15.87
C ALA A 135 -2.25 4.82 -14.78
N ASP A 136 -1.32 3.92 -15.11
CA ASP A 136 -0.78 2.94 -14.16
C ASP A 136 0.01 3.62 -13.04
N LEU A 137 0.76 4.68 -13.35
CA LEU A 137 1.50 5.45 -12.35
C LEU A 137 0.56 6.13 -11.33
N VAL A 138 -0.52 6.76 -11.82
CA VAL A 138 -1.52 7.40 -10.95
C VAL A 138 -2.26 6.36 -10.09
N ARG A 139 -2.60 5.21 -10.67
CA ARG A 139 -3.18 4.09 -9.93
C ARG A 139 -2.22 3.61 -8.84
N ALA A 140 -0.92 3.47 -9.14
CA ALA A 140 0.08 3.06 -8.17
C ALA A 140 0.21 4.05 -6.99
N TRP A 141 0.04 5.35 -7.22
CA TRP A 141 -0.03 6.35 -6.13
C TRP A 141 -1.22 6.09 -5.20
N TRP A 142 -2.41 5.90 -5.78
CA TRP A 142 -3.62 5.63 -5.04
C TRP A 142 -3.54 4.31 -4.25
N VAL A 143 -3.09 3.22 -4.89
CA VAL A 143 -2.92 1.92 -4.23
C VAL A 143 -1.96 2.04 -3.04
N ALA A 144 -0.86 2.75 -3.22
CA ALA A 144 0.12 2.91 -2.16
C ALA A 144 -0.39 3.75 -0.99
N ALA A 145 -1.11 4.84 -1.27
CA ALA A 145 -1.73 5.65 -0.24
C ALA A 145 -2.76 4.80 0.56
N ARG A 146 -3.66 4.09 -0.14
CA ARG A 146 -4.67 3.22 0.48
C ARG A 146 -4.05 2.14 1.38
N CYS A 147 -3.00 1.47 0.91
CA CYS A 147 -2.31 0.41 1.66
C CYS A 147 -1.53 0.94 2.87
N THR A 148 -1.08 2.19 2.84
CA THR A 148 -0.20 2.74 3.88
C THR A 148 -0.98 3.44 4.99
N THR A 149 -2.08 4.13 4.67
CA THR A 149 -2.86 4.85 5.70
C THR A 149 -3.54 3.89 6.67
N GLY A 150 -4.09 2.77 6.17
CA GLY A 150 -4.65 1.69 6.99
C GLY A 150 -5.81 2.12 7.88
N TRP A 151 -6.55 3.15 7.46
CA TRP A 151 -7.53 3.83 8.32
C TRP A 151 -8.86 3.09 8.45
N GLU A 152 -9.26 2.36 7.41
CA GLU A 152 -10.42 1.46 7.45
C GLU A 152 -10.00 0.10 8.02
N ASP A 153 -8.99 -0.52 7.41
CA ASP A 153 -8.43 -1.80 7.82
C ASP A 153 -6.89 -1.79 7.74
N ALA A 154 -6.26 -2.50 8.67
CA ALA A 154 -4.83 -2.71 8.65
C ALA A 154 -4.44 -3.56 7.42
N ALA A 155 -3.38 -3.15 6.72
CA ALA A 155 -2.87 -3.92 5.61
C ALA A 155 -2.28 -5.26 6.10
N TYR A 156 -2.61 -6.35 5.41
CA TYR A 156 -1.96 -7.64 5.57
C TYR A 156 -0.50 -7.53 5.12
N THR A 157 0.40 -8.10 5.93
CA THR A 157 1.87 -8.00 5.78
C THR A 157 2.48 -9.40 5.74
N PRO A 158 2.42 -10.10 4.59
CA PRO A 158 3.02 -11.43 4.51
C PRO A 158 4.54 -11.34 4.62
N HIS A 159 5.14 -12.26 5.36
CA HIS A 159 6.59 -12.42 5.45
C HIS A 159 7.11 -13.15 4.21
N VAL A 160 7.09 -12.48 3.06
CA VAL A 160 7.60 -12.98 1.79
C VAL A 160 8.34 -11.85 1.06
N PRO A 161 9.30 -12.15 0.17
CA PRO A 161 9.98 -11.13 -0.59
C PRO A 161 9.04 -10.47 -1.60
N CYS A 162 9.35 -9.23 -2.01
CA CYS A 162 8.65 -8.57 -3.08
C CYS A 162 8.79 -9.36 -4.41
N PRO A 163 7.69 -9.63 -5.16
CA PRO A 163 7.75 -10.35 -6.43
C PRO A 163 8.49 -9.60 -7.54
N ASN A 164 8.68 -8.28 -7.40
CA ASN A 164 9.46 -7.51 -8.36
C ASN A 164 10.93 -7.94 -8.25
N VAL A 165 11.43 -8.54 -9.33
CA VAL A 165 12.78 -9.12 -9.46
C VAL A 165 13.91 -8.13 -9.18
N ASP A 166 13.67 -6.84 -9.39
CA ASP A 166 14.64 -5.77 -9.10
C ASP A 166 14.65 -5.38 -7.62
N CYS A 167 13.57 -5.68 -6.89
CA CYS A 167 13.40 -5.31 -5.48
C CYS A 167 13.72 -6.47 -4.53
N GLU A 168 12.89 -7.53 -4.53
CA GLU A 168 13.00 -8.74 -3.68
C GLU A 168 13.24 -8.49 -2.18
N ARG A 169 12.88 -7.30 -1.68
CA ARG A 169 12.96 -7.00 -0.24
C ARG A 169 11.88 -7.74 0.52
N TRP A 170 12.24 -8.25 1.69
CA TRP A 170 11.33 -8.90 2.64
C TRP A 170 10.54 -7.86 3.43
N ASP A 171 9.34 -8.25 3.89
CA ASP A 171 8.49 -7.44 4.78
C ASP A 171 8.06 -6.07 4.22
N THR A 172 8.16 -5.89 2.91
CA THR A 172 7.78 -4.64 2.21
C THR A 172 6.40 -4.67 1.58
N LEU A 173 5.77 -5.84 1.47
CA LEU A 173 4.43 -5.96 0.91
C LEU A 173 3.39 -5.42 1.90
N ARG A 174 2.44 -4.65 1.38
CA ARG A 174 1.24 -4.17 2.07
C ARG A 174 0.04 -4.51 1.22
N ILE A 175 -0.90 -5.27 1.78
CA ILE A 175 -2.02 -5.84 1.02
C ILE A 175 -3.34 -5.45 1.68
N ARG A 176 -4.27 -4.91 0.89
CA ARG A 176 -5.65 -4.68 1.31
C ARG A 176 -6.56 -5.68 0.63
N LEU A 177 -6.96 -6.70 1.41
CA LEU A 177 -7.77 -7.81 0.92
C LEU A 177 -9.18 -7.36 0.49
N THR A 178 -9.78 -6.40 1.20
CA THR A 178 -11.10 -5.83 0.89
C THR A 178 -11.16 -5.20 -0.49
N ASP A 179 -10.06 -4.56 -0.89
CA ASP A 179 -9.96 -3.75 -2.10
C ASP A 179 -9.32 -4.54 -3.26
N GLY A 180 -8.74 -5.72 -2.97
CA GLY A 180 -7.98 -6.47 -3.98
C GLY A 180 -6.75 -5.72 -4.51
N ILE A 181 -6.07 -4.97 -3.63
CA ILE A 181 -4.90 -4.17 -4.01
C ILE A 181 -3.71 -4.44 -3.08
N ALA A 182 -2.50 -4.22 -3.60
CA ALA A 182 -1.27 -4.31 -2.83
C ALA A 182 -0.19 -3.37 -3.36
N THR A 183 0.76 -3.00 -2.52
CA THR A 183 1.97 -2.29 -2.93
C THR A 183 3.21 -2.81 -2.21
N CYS A 184 4.37 -2.66 -2.84
CA CYS A 184 5.66 -2.75 -2.18
C CYS A 184 6.08 -1.35 -1.73
N ILE A 185 6.31 -1.16 -0.43
CA ILE A 185 6.72 0.15 0.10
C ILE A 185 8.12 0.59 -0.34
N GLU A 186 8.98 -0.36 -0.72
CA GLU A 186 10.35 -0.07 -1.16
C GLU A 186 10.39 0.37 -2.64
N CYS A 187 10.03 -0.52 -3.57
CA CYS A 187 10.11 -0.20 -5.00
C CYS A 187 8.88 0.53 -5.56
N GLY A 188 7.76 0.49 -4.85
CA GLY A 188 6.50 1.10 -5.29
C GLY A 188 5.74 0.31 -6.34
N GLU A 189 6.14 -0.92 -6.64
CA GLU A 189 5.33 -1.84 -7.43
C GLU A 189 3.94 -1.97 -6.81
N SER A 190 2.91 -2.06 -7.66
CA SER A 190 1.52 -2.17 -7.22
C SER A 190 0.79 -3.29 -7.94
N TRP A 191 -0.04 -3.99 -7.19
CA TRP A 191 -0.93 -5.02 -7.71
C TRP A 191 -2.38 -4.60 -7.46
N HIS A 192 -3.24 -4.88 -8.42
CA HIS A 192 -4.63 -4.48 -8.46
C HIS A 192 -5.44 -5.51 -9.28
N GLU A 193 -6.72 -5.26 -9.54
CA GLU A 193 -7.68 -6.20 -10.14
C GLU A 193 -7.13 -7.11 -11.27
N GLY A 194 -6.36 -6.57 -12.22
CA GLY A 194 -5.79 -7.34 -13.33
C GLY A 194 -4.62 -8.28 -13.01
N ASN A 195 -3.92 -8.09 -11.88
CA ASN A 195 -2.76 -8.90 -11.50
C ASN A 195 -2.73 -9.37 -10.02
N PHE A 196 -3.80 -9.10 -9.25
CA PHE A 196 -3.87 -9.41 -7.82
C PHE A 196 -3.94 -10.92 -7.53
N VAL A 197 -4.56 -11.70 -8.42
CA VAL A 197 -4.64 -13.16 -8.29
C VAL A 197 -3.24 -13.78 -8.39
N GLN A 198 -2.44 -13.34 -9.36
CA GLN A 198 -1.05 -13.79 -9.52
C GLN A 198 -0.20 -13.44 -8.29
N LEU A 199 -0.46 -12.29 -7.65
CA LEU A 199 0.17 -11.96 -6.37
C LEU A 199 -0.23 -12.96 -5.27
N GLY A 200 -1.51 -13.33 -5.19
CA GLY A 200 -2.00 -14.35 -4.25
C GLY A 200 -1.31 -15.71 -4.43
N ASP A 201 -1.18 -16.16 -5.68
CA ASP A 201 -0.46 -17.38 -6.02
C ASP A 201 1.02 -17.30 -5.64
N TYR A 202 1.67 -16.17 -5.93
CA TYR A 202 3.05 -15.93 -5.53
C TYR A 202 3.22 -15.96 -4.01
N ILE A 203 2.34 -15.30 -3.25
CA ILE A 203 2.45 -15.25 -1.78
C ILE A 203 2.29 -16.65 -1.18
N ARG A 204 1.33 -17.43 -1.68
CA ARG A 204 1.16 -18.82 -1.26
C ARG A 204 2.41 -19.63 -1.54
N TRP A 205 2.90 -19.58 -2.79
CA TRP A 205 4.11 -20.28 -3.18
C TRP A 205 5.32 -19.85 -2.34
N ALA A 206 5.55 -18.54 -2.17
CA ALA A 206 6.68 -18.00 -1.43
C ALA A 206 6.59 -18.32 0.06
N ALA A 207 5.40 -18.31 0.65
CA ALA A 207 5.19 -18.76 2.02
C ALA A 207 5.61 -20.21 2.20
N GLU A 208 5.22 -21.10 1.29
CA GLU A 208 5.58 -22.53 1.34
C GLU A 208 7.08 -22.79 1.05
N HIS A 209 7.67 -22.05 0.10
CA HIS A 209 8.97 -22.40 -0.50
C HIS A 209 10.14 -21.53 0.01
N LEU A 210 9.88 -20.27 0.34
CA LEU A 210 10.92 -19.30 0.69
C LEU A 210 10.99 -19.01 2.18
N THR A 211 9.91 -19.20 2.94
CA THR A 211 9.95 -19.00 4.39
C THR A 211 10.59 -20.19 5.10
N GLY A 212 11.33 -19.92 6.18
CA GLY A 212 12.00 -20.95 6.97
C GLY A 212 13.30 -21.50 6.37
N PRO A 213 13.98 -22.40 7.11
CA PRO A 213 15.34 -22.84 6.77
C PRO A 213 15.38 -23.70 5.49
N ARG A 214 14.46 -24.66 5.32
CA ARG A 214 14.38 -25.55 4.14
C ARG A 214 12.97 -26.11 3.97
N HIS A 215 12.52 -26.24 2.72
CA HIS A 215 11.31 -26.97 2.36
C HIS A 215 11.71 -28.41 1.98
N TRP A 216 11.27 -29.37 2.80
CA TRP A 216 11.56 -30.79 2.60
C TRP A 216 10.37 -31.48 1.93
N LEU A 217 10.65 -32.23 0.88
CA LEU A 217 9.74 -33.19 0.26
C LEU A 217 10.17 -34.61 0.65
N TYR A 218 9.35 -35.60 0.36
CA TYR A 218 9.70 -37.01 0.54
C TYR A 218 9.73 -37.71 -0.82
N ASP A 219 10.77 -38.49 -1.07
CA ASP A 219 10.86 -39.32 -2.27
C ASP A 219 9.95 -40.56 -2.18
N GLU A 220 9.98 -41.41 -3.21
CA GLU A 220 9.20 -42.66 -3.26
C GLU A 220 9.55 -43.67 -2.15
N ASN A 221 10.73 -43.53 -1.53
CA ASN A 221 11.21 -44.37 -0.44
C ASN A 221 10.97 -43.73 0.94
N GLY A 222 10.35 -42.55 0.99
CA GLY A 222 10.11 -41.81 2.23
C GLY A 222 11.34 -41.10 2.80
N TYR A 223 12.41 -40.93 2.02
CA TYR A 223 13.56 -40.13 2.45
C TYR A 223 13.29 -38.63 2.23
N PRO A 224 13.66 -37.76 3.20
CA PRO A 224 13.53 -36.33 3.03
C PRO A 224 14.52 -35.84 1.97
N ILE A 225 14.00 -35.24 0.90
CA ILE A 225 14.77 -34.56 -0.15
C ILE A 225 14.46 -33.06 -0.11
N GLU A 226 15.47 -32.23 -0.31
CA GLU A 226 15.25 -30.78 -0.37
C GLU A 226 14.50 -30.42 -1.66
N CYS A 227 13.51 -29.55 -1.56
CA CYS A 227 12.75 -29.09 -2.72
C CYS A 227 13.70 -28.41 -3.72
N THR A 228 13.88 -29.02 -4.90
CA THR A 228 14.80 -28.52 -5.93
C THR A 228 14.41 -27.13 -6.44
N VAL A 229 13.10 -26.84 -6.50
CA VAL A 229 12.58 -25.52 -6.84
C VAL A 229 13.02 -24.46 -5.83
N CYS A 230 12.91 -24.78 -4.52
CA CYS A 230 13.37 -23.88 -3.47
C CYS A 230 14.86 -23.58 -3.57
N LEU A 231 15.66 -24.61 -3.83
CA LEU A 231 17.11 -24.49 -3.87
C LEU A 231 17.56 -23.56 -4.99
N VAL A 232 17.02 -23.75 -6.21
CA VAL A 232 17.32 -22.90 -7.37
C VAL A 232 16.88 -21.46 -7.11
N GLU A 233 15.64 -21.24 -6.66
CA GLU A 233 15.15 -19.87 -6.47
C GLU A 233 15.89 -19.13 -5.36
N ARG A 234 16.18 -19.78 -4.24
CA ARG A 234 16.98 -19.18 -3.15
C ARG A 234 18.38 -18.80 -3.64
N GLN A 235 19.01 -19.65 -4.45
CA GLN A 235 20.32 -19.35 -5.04
C GLN A 235 20.24 -18.14 -5.98
N VAL A 236 19.28 -18.13 -6.91
CA VAL A 236 19.12 -17.05 -7.89
C VAL A 236 18.79 -15.72 -7.21
N MET A 237 17.95 -15.72 -6.17
CA MET A 237 17.68 -14.55 -5.34
C MET A 237 18.95 -14.06 -4.60
N ALA A 238 19.73 -14.98 -4.03
CA ALA A 238 20.97 -14.64 -3.34
C ALA A 238 22.01 -14.02 -4.29
N GLU A 239 22.13 -14.56 -5.51
CA GLU A 239 23.01 -14.02 -6.55
C GLU A 239 22.58 -12.61 -6.98
N ARG A 240 21.28 -12.38 -7.19
CA ARG A 240 20.72 -11.05 -7.50
C ARG A 240 20.93 -10.06 -6.36
N ALA A 241 20.71 -10.47 -5.12
CA ALA A 241 20.99 -9.64 -3.94
C ALA A 241 22.48 -9.25 -3.85
N ALA A 242 23.38 -10.20 -4.11
CA ALA A 242 24.82 -9.94 -4.14
C ALA A 242 25.22 -9.00 -5.30
N ALA A 243 24.61 -9.14 -6.48
CA ALA A 243 24.81 -8.23 -7.60
C ALA A 243 24.37 -6.80 -7.25
N ARG A 244 23.18 -6.62 -6.67
CA ARG A 244 22.67 -5.32 -6.19
C ARG A 244 23.59 -4.69 -5.16
N ALA A 245 24.06 -5.47 -4.17
CA ALA A 245 24.97 -4.98 -3.15
C ALA A 245 26.31 -4.49 -3.74
N ARG A 246 26.84 -5.19 -4.76
CA ARG A 246 28.05 -4.75 -5.49
C ARG A 246 27.81 -3.46 -6.27
N ALA A 247 26.69 -3.35 -6.98
CA ALA A 247 26.32 -2.15 -7.73
C ALA A 247 26.16 -0.92 -6.80
N GLY A 248 25.51 -1.09 -5.65
CA GLY A 248 25.35 -0.02 -4.66
C GLY A 248 26.69 0.48 -4.10
N LYS A 249 27.63 -0.43 -3.81
CA LYS A 249 28.99 -0.05 -3.37
C LYS A 249 29.75 0.72 -4.46
N ALA A 250 29.62 0.31 -5.72
CA ALA A 250 30.25 1.01 -6.84
C ALA A 250 29.70 2.43 -7.02
N ALA A 251 28.37 2.59 -6.96
CA ALA A 251 27.72 3.89 -7.06
C ALA A 251 28.10 4.83 -5.91
N GLY A 252 28.15 4.33 -4.67
CA GLY A 252 28.59 5.12 -3.51
C GLY A 252 30.05 5.59 -3.62
N ARG A 253 30.94 4.75 -4.16
CA ARG A 253 32.34 5.14 -4.41
C ARG A 253 32.45 6.22 -5.48
N ALA A 254 31.68 6.15 -6.56
CA ALA A 254 31.67 7.16 -7.61
C ALA A 254 31.25 8.55 -7.09
N LEU A 255 30.26 8.61 -6.18
CA LEU A 255 29.83 9.87 -5.57
C LEU A 255 30.85 10.46 -4.57
N SER A 256 31.73 9.63 -3.99
CA SER A 256 32.77 10.09 -3.04
C SER A 256 33.99 10.71 -3.73
N VAL A 257 34.20 10.45 -5.03
CA VAL A 257 35.29 11.04 -5.81
C VAL A 257 34.78 12.31 -6.49
N VAL A 258 34.43 13.32 -5.69
CA VAL A 258 34.28 14.68 -6.21
C VAL A 258 35.70 15.26 -6.30
N PRO A 259 36.28 15.47 -7.50
CA PRO A 259 37.60 16.03 -7.62
C PRO A 259 37.61 17.41 -6.96
N GLY A 260 38.40 17.54 -5.89
CA GLY A 260 38.66 18.80 -5.22
C GLY A 260 39.18 19.79 -6.27
N THR A 261 38.31 20.70 -6.68
CA THR A 261 38.69 21.78 -7.58
C THR A 261 39.60 22.69 -6.78
N ILE A 262 40.90 22.57 -7.00
CA ILE A 262 41.90 23.46 -6.44
C ILE A 262 41.62 24.82 -7.07
N ALA A 263 41.10 25.75 -6.27
CA ALA A 263 40.99 27.15 -6.65
C ALA A 263 42.41 27.73 -6.75
N SER A 264 42.72 28.28 -7.93
CA SER A 264 43.87 29.15 -8.16
C SER A 264 43.48 30.60 -7.92
#